data_AF-A0A7C7W249-F1
#
_entry.id   AF-A0A7C7W249-F1
#
_cell.length_a   1.000
_cell.length_b   1.000
_cell.length_c   1.000
_cell.angle_alpha   90.00
_cell.angle_beta   90.00
_cell.angle_gamma   90.00
#
_symmetry.space_group_name_H-M   'P 1'
#
loop_
_entity.id
_entity.type
_entity.pdbx_description
1 polymer ?
#
loop_
_entity_poly.entity_id
_entity_poly.type
_entity_poly.pdbx_seq_one_letter_code
_entity_poly.pdbx_strand_id
1 'polypeptide(L)'
;MADKKITALTDLGTGISKDDLLHVIDDPTGTPVNKKVGVGNVFNNIPTWIGLVGYPQTLSGAGVVSTDESITNLTMSGATNASIILEDGKPGQIKMIICVDSSGAGTMSLTPTNLFGGSNIAFVTEGDTWTGIFNGGSWCTLSSHGVTIS
;
A
#
# COMPACT_ATOMS: atom_id res chain seq x y z
N MET A 1 8.09 40.78 1.62
CA MET A 1 8.55 39.47 2.11
C MET A 1 9.12 38.74 0.92
N ALA A 2 10.40 38.38 0.91
CA ALA A 2 10.96 37.61 -0.21
C ALA A 2 10.31 36.22 -0.19
N ASP A 3 9.59 35.88 -1.25
CA ASP A 3 8.98 34.57 -1.37
C ASP A 3 10.09 33.51 -1.40
N LYS A 4 9.97 32.49 -0.56
CA LYS A 4 10.95 31.39 -0.57
C LYS A 4 10.63 30.53 -1.78
N LYS A 5 11.64 30.16 -2.56
CA LYS A 5 11.47 29.15 -3.62
C LYS A 5 10.93 27.87 -3.00
N ILE A 6 10.03 27.16 -3.70
CA ILE A 6 9.38 25.93 -3.22
C ILE A 6 10.39 24.89 -2.69
N THR A 7 11.56 24.77 -3.33
CA THR A 7 12.63 23.84 -2.95
C THR A 7 13.36 24.22 -1.66
N ALA A 8 13.17 25.43 -1.15
CA ALA A 8 13.74 25.91 0.10
C ALA A 8 12.75 25.85 1.28
N LEU A 9 11.54 25.30 1.06
CA LEU A 9 10.58 25.06 2.13
C LEU A 9 11.01 23.86 2.98
N THR A 10 10.67 23.90 4.27
CA THR A 10 10.87 22.77 5.18
C THR A 10 9.81 21.72 4.92
N ASP A 11 10.21 20.45 4.89
CA ASP A 11 9.29 19.33 4.74
C ASP A 11 8.30 19.25 5.92
N LEU A 12 7.03 19.04 5.61
CA LEU A 12 5.94 18.91 6.59
C LEU A 12 5.90 17.49 7.20
N GLY A 13 6.52 16.50 6.54
CA GLY A 13 6.52 15.11 6.99
C GLY A 13 5.11 14.53 7.09
N THR A 14 4.81 13.85 8.21
CA THR A 14 3.50 13.20 8.47
C THR A 14 2.47 14.12 9.12
N GLY A 15 2.79 15.38 9.37
CA GLY A 15 1.95 16.34 10.10
C GLY A 15 0.84 17.00 9.28
N ILE A 16 0.49 16.43 8.12
CA ILE A 16 -0.52 16.99 7.21
C ILE A 16 -1.90 17.08 7.88
N SER A 17 -2.54 18.24 7.77
CA SER A 17 -3.88 18.53 8.26
C SER A 17 -4.86 18.69 7.10
N LYS A 18 -6.15 18.38 7.33
CA LYS A 18 -7.22 18.65 6.35
C LYS A 18 -7.35 20.14 6.00
N ASP A 19 -6.93 21.02 6.92
CA ASP A 19 -7.00 22.48 6.78
C ASP A 19 -5.80 23.05 6.02
N ASP A 20 -4.79 22.22 5.72
CA ASP A 20 -3.66 22.63 4.87
C ASP A 20 -4.11 22.89 3.44
N LEU A 21 -3.34 23.72 2.74
CA LEU A 21 -3.67 24.20 1.41
C LEU A 21 -2.66 23.69 0.39
N LEU A 22 -3.16 23.07 -0.67
CA LEU A 22 -2.38 22.81 -1.88
C LEU A 22 -2.57 23.98 -2.85
N HIS A 23 -1.46 24.48 -3.37
CA HIS A 23 -1.48 25.42 -4.49
C HIS A 23 -1.75 24.63 -5.77
N VAL A 24 -2.79 25.05 -6.50
CA VAL A 24 -3.19 24.47 -7.78
C VAL A 24 -3.08 25.54 -8.85
N ILE A 25 -2.51 25.15 -9.98
CA ILE A 25 -2.63 25.88 -11.24
C ILE A 25 -3.87 25.32 -11.92
N ASP A 26 -4.97 26.07 -11.86
CA ASP A 26 -6.26 25.66 -12.40
C ASP A 26 -6.38 26.08 -13.86
N ASP A 27 -6.51 25.09 -14.75
CA ASP A 27 -6.71 25.28 -16.19
C ASP A 27 -7.69 24.25 -16.77
N PRO A 28 -8.99 24.33 -16.42
CA PRO A 28 -9.95 23.33 -16.90
C PRO A 28 -10.35 23.57 -18.36
N THR A 29 -10.29 24.82 -18.86
CA THR A 29 -10.65 25.19 -20.25
C THR A 29 -10.18 26.61 -20.63
N GLY A 30 -9.02 27.12 -20.15
CA GLY A 30 -8.72 28.56 -20.29
C GLY A 30 -7.28 29.00 -20.08
N THR A 31 -7.09 30.20 -19.51
CA THR A 31 -5.77 30.66 -19.07
C THR A 31 -5.52 30.12 -17.67
N PRO A 32 -4.37 29.46 -17.41
CA PRO A 32 -4.04 28.97 -16.09
C PRO A 32 -4.11 30.05 -15.00
N VAL A 33 -4.85 29.80 -13.92
CA VAL A 33 -4.96 30.70 -12.76
C VAL A 33 -4.55 30.01 -11.47
N ASN A 34 -3.92 30.77 -10.57
CA ASN A 34 -3.52 30.24 -9.26
C ASN A 34 -4.74 30.17 -8.33
N LYS A 35 -5.04 28.96 -7.85
CA LYS A 35 -6.07 28.70 -6.83
C LYS A 35 -5.48 27.89 -5.68
N LYS A 36 -6.22 27.81 -4.58
CA LYS A 36 -5.93 26.92 -3.46
C LYS A 36 -7.04 25.90 -3.31
N VAL A 37 -6.70 24.69 -2.91
CA VAL A 37 -7.64 23.66 -2.50
C VAL A 37 -7.19 23.09 -1.16
N GLY A 38 -8.14 22.86 -0.25
CA GLY A 38 -7.83 22.23 1.04
C GLY A 38 -7.48 20.75 0.86
N VAL A 39 -6.52 20.25 1.63
CA VAL A 39 -6.13 18.82 1.61
C VAL A 39 -7.33 17.91 1.83
N GLY A 40 -8.23 18.26 2.76
CA GLY A 40 -9.46 17.49 2.99
C GLY A 40 -10.35 17.40 1.74
N ASN A 41 -10.44 18.48 0.94
CA ASN A 41 -11.23 18.46 -0.29
C ASN A 41 -10.60 17.57 -1.36
N VAL A 42 -9.27 17.52 -1.44
CA VAL A 42 -8.55 16.67 -2.42
C VAL A 42 -8.81 15.20 -2.15
N PHE A 43 -8.68 14.74 -0.90
CA PHE A 43 -8.87 13.33 -0.57
C PHE A 43 -10.35 12.90 -0.50
N ASN A 44 -11.27 13.82 -0.22
CA ASN A 44 -12.71 13.51 -0.21
C ASN A 44 -13.35 13.56 -1.60
N ASN A 45 -12.74 14.23 -2.59
CA ASN A 45 -13.34 14.47 -3.91
C ASN A 45 -12.38 14.10 -5.04
N ILE A 46 -11.87 12.86 -5.05
CA ILE A 46 -10.98 12.36 -6.10
C ILE A 46 -11.80 12.16 -7.39
N PRO A 47 -11.56 12.94 -8.47
CA PRO A 47 -12.44 12.95 -9.66
C PRO A 47 -12.18 11.77 -10.62
N THR A 48 -11.31 10.83 -10.23
CA THR A 48 -10.89 9.67 -11.00
C THR A 48 -10.44 8.54 -10.06
N TRP A 49 -9.94 7.43 -10.61
CA TRP A 49 -9.42 6.31 -9.83
C TRP A 49 -8.18 6.68 -9.00
N ILE A 50 -7.96 5.95 -7.91
CA ILE A 50 -6.78 6.11 -7.04
C ILE A 50 -5.69 5.17 -7.54
N GLY A 51 -4.58 5.75 -8.02
CA GLY A 51 -3.38 4.99 -8.35
C GLY A 51 -2.52 4.73 -7.13
N LEU A 52 -2.28 3.46 -6.83
CA LEU A 52 -1.26 3.06 -5.87
C LEU A 52 0.08 3.00 -6.59
N VAL A 53 0.67 4.17 -6.81
CA VAL A 53 1.89 4.33 -7.60
C VAL A 53 3.10 3.78 -6.83
N GLY A 54 3.87 2.93 -7.50
CA GLY A 54 5.01 2.19 -6.96
C GLY A 54 5.14 0.88 -7.76
N TYR A 55 6.35 0.43 -8.08
CA TYR A 55 6.51 -0.88 -8.70
C TYR A 55 6.16 -1.95 -7.64
N PRO A 56 5.29 -2.94 -7.94
CA PRO A 56 5.00 -3.99 -6.98
C PRO A 56 6.30 -4.66 -6.52
N GLN A 57 6.46 -4.86 -5.22
CA GLN A 57 7.55 -5.69 -4.72
C GLN A 57 7.36 -7.11 -5.27
N THR A 58 8.40 -7.74 -5.82
CA THR A 58 8.34 -9.15 -6.21
C THR A 58 9.10 -10.00 -5.20
N LEU A 59 8.47 -11.04 -4.67
CA LEU A 59 9.10 -12.04 -3.81
C LEU A 59 8.97 -13.44 -4.44
N SER A 60 10.11 -14.09 -4.68
CA SER A 60 10.17 -15.43 -5.27
C SER A 60 10.57 -16.53 -4.29
N GLY A 61 10.45 -16.28 -2.98
CA GLY A 61 10.93 -17.14 -1.92
C GLY A 61 10.83 -16.46 -0.56
N ALA A 62 11.55 -16.99 0.44
CA ALA A 62 11.54 -16.44 1.78
C ALA A 62 12.06 -14.99 1.80
N GLY A 63 11.44 -14.14 2.62
CA GLY A 63 11.79 -12.72 2.67
C GLY A 63 10.82 -11.87 3.48
N VAL A 64 11.06 -10.56 3.46
CA VAL A 64 10.23 -9.57 4.14
C VAL A 64 9.32 -8.89 3.13
N VAL A 65 8.03 -8.88 3.38
CA VAL A 65 7.06 -8.07 2.66
C VAL A 65 7.26 -6.62 3.08
N SER A 66 7.53 -5.76 2.11
CA SER A 66 7.80 -4.34 2.37
C SER A 66 6.54 -3.60 2.81
N THR A 67 6.70 -2.67 3.75
CA THR A 67 5.67 -1.71 4.17
C THR A 67 5.74 -0.39 3.41
N ASP A 68 6.65 -0.22 2.44
CA ASP A 68 6.73 1.00 1.64
C ASP A 68 5.94 0.88 0.33
N GLU A 69 5.93 -0.30 -0.29
CA GLU A 69 5.08 -0.58 -1.45
C GLU A 69 3.67 -1.02 -1.04
N SER A 70 2.63 -0.50 -1.71
CA SER A 70 1.25 -0.90 -1.44
C SER A 70 0.92 -2.32 -1.93
N ILE A 71 1.70 -2.86 -2.87
CA ILE A 71 1.45 -4.14 -3.55
C ILE A 71 2.71 -5.01 -3.48
N THR A 72 2.52 -6.30 -3.18
CA THR A 72 3.55 -7.34 -3.30
C THR A 72 3.04 -8.48 -4.17
N ASN A 73 3.81 -8.85 -5.19
CA ASN A 73 3.60 -10.02 -6.03
C ASN A 73 4.46 -11.19 -5.53
N LEU A 74 3.85 -12.34 -5.34
CA LEU A 74 4.52 -13.59 -5.00
C LEU A 74 4.69 -14.44 -6.26
N THR A 75 5.89 -14.97 -6.48
CA THR A 75 6.23 -15.84 -7.62
C THR A 75 6.86 -17.15 -7.13
N MET A 76 6.11 -18.24 -7.19
CA MET A 76 6.56 -19.56 -6.73
C MET A 76 7.18 -20.38 -7.86
N SER A 77 8.15 -19.83 -8.58
CA SER A 77 8.86 -20.60 -9.60
C SER A 77 9.80 -21.62 -8.95
N GLY A 78 9.63 -22.92 -9.22
CA GLY A 78 10.59 -23.96 -8.80
C GLY A 78 10.30 -24.72 -7.50
N ALA A 79 9.04 -25.08 -7.23
CA ALA A 79 8.61 -26.03 -6.20
C ALA A 79 9.22 -25.88 -4.80
N THR A 80 8.93 -24.75 -4.15
CA THR A 80 9.41 -24.48 -2.80
C THR A 80 8.33 -23.84 -1.93
N ASN A 81 8.15 -24.36 -0.72
CA ASN A 81 7.42 -23.67 0.35
C ASN A 81 8.33 -22.57 0.92
N ALA A 82 7.81 -21.36 1.07
CA ALA A 82 8.59 -20.25 1.59
C ALA A 82 7.82 -19.49 2.67
N SER A 83 8.57 -19.02 3.68
CA SER A 83 8.02 -18.19 4.75
C SER A 83 8.35 -16.73 4.46
N ILE A 84 7.33 -15.90 4.41
CA ILE A 84 7.47 -14.46 4.29
C ILE A 84 6.93 -13.80 5.56
N ILE A 85 7.51 -12.67 5.95
CA ILE A 85 7.07 -11.92 7.13
C ILE A 85 6.59 -10.53 6.74
N LEU A 86 5.62 -9.99 7.48
CA LEU A 86 5.15 -8.61 7.31
C LEU A 86 5.29 -7.88 8.65
N GLU A 87 6.07 -6.82 8.65
CA GLU A 87 6.22 -5.94 9.80
C GLU A 87 4.95 -5.10 10.01
N ASP A 88 4.84 -4.50 11.20
CA ASP A 88 3.76 -3.58 11.50
C ASP A 88 3.82 -2.35 10.57
N GLY A 89 2.66 -1.96 10.04
CA GLY A 89 2.53 -0.83 9.13
C GLY A 89 2.34 0.50 9.84
N LYS A 90 1.92 1.51 9.07
CA LYS A 90 1.43 2.79 9.61
C LYS A 90 -0.09 2.75 9.78
N PRO A 91 -0.68 3.41 10.78
CA PRO A 91 -2.14 3.45 10.94
C PRO A 91 -2.85 3.91 9.65
N GLY A 92 -3.84 3.14 9.21
CA GLY A 92 -4.60 3.39 7.97
C GLY A 92 -3.92 2.88 6.70
N GLN A 93 -2.73 2.27 6.78
CA GLN A 93 -2.04 1.71 5.64
C GLN A 93 -2.76 0.47 5.12
N ILE A 94 -3.07 0.47 3.82
CA ILE A 94 -3.58 -0.70 3.09
C ILE A 94 -2.42 -1.42 2.42
N LYS A 95 -2.40 -2.75 2.53
CA LYS A 95 -1.44 -3.62 1.86
C LYS A 95 -2.19 -4.69 1.05
N MET A 96 -1.73 -4.91 -0.18
CA MET A 96 -2.20 -5.99 -1.05
C MET A 96 -1.06 -6.94 -1.37
N ILE A 97 -1.32 -8.23 -1.26
CA ILE A 97 -0.36 -9.29 -1.57
C ILE A 97 -1.06 -10.31 -2.47
N ILE A 98 -0.46 -10.61 -3.61
CA ILE A 98 -1.06 -11.42 -4.66
C ILE A 98 -0.06 -12.48 -5.10
N CYS A 99 -0.49 -13.74 -5.17
CA CYS A 99 0.27 -14.76 -5.87
C CYS A 99 0.01 -14.64 -7.38
N VAL A 100 1.04 -14.32 -8.16
CA VAL A 100 0.95 -14.09 -9.61
C VAL A 100 1.60 -15.21 -10.43
N ASP A 101 2.30 -16.13 -9.78
CA ASP A 101 2.84 -17.34 -10.40
C ASP A 101 2.89 -18.44 -9.35
N SER A 102 2.17 -19.54 -9.58
CA SER A 102 2.19 -20.74 -8.73
C SER A 102 2.72 -21.98 -9.45
N SER A 103 3.52 -21.82 -10.52
CA SER A 103 4.04 -22.91 -11.33
C SER A 103 4.86 -23.96 -10.56
N GLY A 104 5.42 -23.60 -9.41
CA GLY A 104 6.12 -24.52 -8.51
C GLY A 104 5.23 -25.39 -7.62
N ALA A 105 3.93 -25.12 -7.49
CA ALA A 105 3.04 -25.88 -6.59
C ALA A 105 3.48 -25.91 -5.11
N GLY A 106 4.10 -24.83 -4.62
CA GLY A 106 4.44 -24.63 -3.21
C GLY A 106 3.41 -23.78 -2.46
N THR A 107 3.70 -23.46 -1.20
CA THR A 107 2.95 -22.49 -0.39
C THR A 107 3.84 -21.36 0.07
N MET A 108 3.42 -20.12 -0.16
CA MET A 108 4.00 -18.93 0.48
C MET A 108 3.20 -18.64 1.75
N SER A 109 3.84 -18.80 2.91
CA SER A 109 3.21 -18.60 4.22
C SER A 109 3.61 -17.25 4.80
N LEU A 110 2.69 -16.31 4.81
CA LEU A 110 2.86 -14.98 5.37
C LEU A 110 2.60 -14.99 6.86
N THR A 111 3.57 -14.52 7.63
CA THR A 111 3.45 -14.32 9.09
C THR A 111 3.60 -12.83 9.40
N PRO A 112 2.48 -12.08 9.52
CA PRO A 112 2.54 -10.71 10.01
C PRO A 112 2.99 -10.69 11.47
N THR A 113 3.69 -9.63 11.89
CA THR A 113 4.14 -9.44 13.27
C THR A 113 2.95 -9.45 14.22
N ASN A 114 1.90 -8.72 13.86
CA ASN A 114 0.62 -8.73 14.53
C ASN A 114 -0.50 -8.89 13.49
N LEU A 115 -1.17 -10.05 13.47
CA LEU A 115 -2.37 -10.31 12.67
C LEU A 115 -3.58 -10.41 13.59
N PHE A 116 -4.64 -9.67 13.28
CA PHE A 116 -5.88 -9.76 14.03
C PHE A 116 -6.67 -11.01 13.60
N GLY A 117 -6.95 -11.92 14.54
CA GLY A 117 -7.77 -13.11 14.30
C GLY A 117 -7.04 -14.28 13.65
N GLY A 118 -5.71 -14.26 13.61
CA GLY A 118 -4.87 -15.36 13.10
C GLY A 118 -3.39 -15.04 13.34
N SER A 119 -2.52 -15.87 12.80
CA SER A 119 -1.06 -15.70 12.85
C SER A 119 -0.39 -15.89 11.50
N ASN A 120 -1.07 -16.55 10.56
CA ASN A 120 -0.54 -16.90 9.26
C ASN A 120 -1.59 -16.72 8.15
N ILE A 121 -1.10 -16.38 6.96
CA ILE A 121 -1.87 -16.32 5.71
C ILE A 121 -1.12 -17.13 4.65
N ALA A 122 -1.72 -18.21 4.16
CA ALA A 122 -1.10 -19.11 3.18
C ALA A 122 -1.63 -18.84 1.76
N PHE A 123 -0.71 -18.67 0.82
CA PHE A 123 -0.96 -18.54 -0.63
C PHE A 123 -0.44 -19.80 -1.33
N VAL A 124 -1.28 -20.44 -2.15
CA VAL A 124 -1.02 -21.75 -2.78
C VAL A 124 -1.18 -21.68 -4.30
N THR A 125 -2.12 -20.90 -4.80
CA THR A 125 -2.44 -20.82 -6.24
C THR A 125 -2.32 -19.41 -6.79
N GLU A 126 -2.07 -19.31 -8.10
CA GLU A 126 -2.14 -18.06 -8.84
C GLU A 126 -3.54 -17.43 -8.68
N GLY A 127 -3.57 -16.13 -8.35
CA GLY A 127 -4.79 -15.40 -8.02
C GLY A 127 -5.08 -15.30 -6.52
N ASP A 128 -4.44 -16.11 -5.67
CA ASP A 128 -4.58 -16.00 -4.22
C ASP A 128 -4.18 -14.59 -3.78
N THR A 129 -5.09 -13.91 -3.08
CA THR A 129 -4.94 -12.51 -2.72
C THR A 129 -5.33 -12.28 -1.26
N TRP A 130 -4.50 -11.53 -0.56
CA TRP A 130 -4.85 -10.96 0.74
C TRP A 130 -4.74 -9.44 0.68
N THR A 131 -5.78 -8.77 1.17
CA THR A 131 -5.80 -7.33 1.38
C THR A 131 -6.02 -7.05 2.85
N GLY A 132 -5.09 -6.33 3.47
CA GLY A 132 -5.17 -5.93 4.87
C GLY A 132 -5.06 -4.43 5.07
N ILE A 133 -5.50 -3.98 6.25
CA ILE A 133 -5.27 -2.62 6.74
C ILE A 133 -4.59 -2.68 8.11
N PHE A 134 -3.56 -1.86 8.32
CA PHE A 134 -2.95 -1.73 9.64
C PHE A 134 -3.71 -0.71 10.48
N ASN A 135 -4.26 -1.13 11.62
CA ASN A 135 -5.07 -0.25 12.49
C ASN A 135 -4.25 0.54 13.52
N GLY A 136 -2.93 0.36 13.55
CA GLY A 136 -2.03 0.94 14.56
C GLY A 136 -1.51 -0.04 15.61
N GLY A 137 -2.03 -1.26 15.67
CA GLY A 137 -1.51 -2.33 16.53
C GLY A 137 -1.56 -3.73 15.92
N SER A 138 -2.37 -3.96 14.88
CA SER A 138 -2.38 -5.22 14.13
C SER A 138 -2.84 -4.99 12.69
N TRP A 139 -2.43 -5.90 11.81
CA TRP A 139 -3.02 -6.05 10.49
C TRP A 139 -4.42 -6.68 10.62
N CYS A 140 -5.42 -6.01 10.07
CA CYS A 140 -6.78 -6.53 9.96
C CYS A 140 -7.04 -6.93 8.51
N THR A 141 -7.53 -8.14 8.28
CA THR A 141 -7.95 -8.60 6.95
C THR A 141 -9.17 -7.80 6.49
N LEU A 142 -9.05 -7.11 5.36
CA LEU A 142 -10.17 -6.46 4.67
C LEU A 142 -10.80 -7.39 3.64
N SER A 143 -9.98 -8.17 2.95
CA SER A 143 -10.42 -9.13 1.94
C SER A 143 -9.43 -10.29 1.82
N SER A 144 -9.95 -11.47 1.52
CA SER A 144 -9.19 -12.69 1.27
C SER A 144 -9.82 -13.46 0.13
N HIS A 145 -9.03 -13.85 -0.86
CA HIS A 145 -9.44 -14.71 -1.96
C HIS A 145 -8.43 -15.84 -2.12
N GLY A 146 -8.87 -17.09 -2.08
CA GLY A 146 -8.01 -18.29 -2.23
C GLY A 146 -7.06 -18.58 -1.06
N VAL A 147 -6.71 -17.57 -0.26
CA VAL A 147 -5.82 -17.72 0.89
C VAL A 147 -6.49 -18.41 2.08
N THR A 148 -5.69 -19.14 2.85
CA THR A 148 -6.10 -19.68 4.16
C THR A 148 -5.52 -18.81 5.28
N ILE A 149 -6.35 -18.40 6.24
CA ILE A 149 -5.95 -17.62 7.42
C ILE A 149 -6.06 -18.50 8.66
N SER A 150 -4.99 -18.62 9.44
CA SER A 150 -4.91 -19.49 10.61
C SER A 150 -4.15 -18.86 11.77
#